data_AF-A0AAD2FXF9-F1
#
_entry.id   AF-A0AAD2FXF9-F1
#
_cell.length_a   1.000
_cell.length_b   1.000
_cell.length_c   1.000
_cell.angle_alpha   90.00
_cell.angle_beta   90.00
_cell.angle_gamma   90.00
#
_symmetry.space_group_name_H-M   'P 1'
#
loop_
_entity.id
_entity.type
_entity.pdbx_description
1 polymer ?
#
loop_
_entity_poly.entity_id
_entity_poly.type
_entity_poly.pdbx_seq_one_letter_code
_entity_poly.pdbx_strand_id
1 'polypeptide(L)'
;MGKISSAQSMYSLSAEIFKRDVGKDPLSVAHVDQTVANLLSQNLNQHEAALDKYRKLLGIKLRNFGSRHISAVGTLQDIALVHQQIASHAELRMLVKAHNNIAIILEQTSAVDASLKSYERAFEICSGTDDPGNLNGMLEIILRNMFGLLQRNGRMDAIDQFASEYTSNEMRQAEIFATLGAAESSTVPQ
;
A
#
# COMPACT_ATOMS: atom_id res chain seq x y z
N MET A 1 13.12 4.26 5.00
CA MET A 1 13.27 4.99 3.71
C MET A 1 14.63 4.83 3.03
N GLY A 2 15.79 4.85 3.71
CA GLY A 2 17.11 4.85 3.05
C GLY A 2 17.50 3.60 2.20
N LYS A 3 17.03 2.39 2.55
CA LYS A 3 17.34 1.17 1.77
C LYS A 3 16.58 1.08 0.45
N ILE A 4 15.35 1.59 0.40
CA ILE A 4 14.49 1.56 -0.79
C ILE A 4 14.98 2.59 -1.83
N SER A 5 15.37 3.79 -1.38
CA SER A 5 15.98 4.82 -2.24
C SER A 5 17.31 4.35 -2.85
N SER A 6 18.09 3.59 -2.08
CA SER A 6 19.32 2.94 -2.58
C SER A 6 19.01 1.84 -3.59
N ALA A 7 18.01 0.99 -3.33
CA ALA A 7 17.58 -0.05 -4.27
C ALA A 7 17.12 0.55 -5.60
N GLN A 8 16.18 1.51 -5.60
CA GLN A 8 15.73 2.18 -6.82
C GLN A 8 16.87 2.84 -7.61
N SER A 9 17.84 3.44 -6.91
CA SER A 9 19.02 4.04 -7.54
C SER A 9 19.95 2.98 -8.15
N MET A 10 20.20 1.88 -7.43
CA MET A 10 20.99 0.74 -7.91
C MET A 10 20.34 0.06 -9.12
N TYR A 11 19.01 -0.04 -9.15
CA TYR A 11 18.28 -0.57 -10.31
C TYR A 11 18.25 0.37 -11.49
N SER A 12 18.07 1.67 -11.27
CA SER A 12 18.15 2.67 -12.34
C SER A 12 19.53 2.64 -12.99
N LEU A 13 20.58 2.61 -12.16
CA LEU A 13 21.96 2.48 -12.60
C LEU A 13 22.21 1.14 -13.30
N SER A 14 21.70 0.03 -12.76
CA SER A 14 21.79 -1.29 -13.41
C SER A 14 21.14 -1.27 -14.79
N ALA A 15 19.92 -0.73 -14.92
CA ALA A 15 19.21 -0.62 -16.18
C ALA A 15 19.92 0.32 -17.18
N GLU A 16 20.56 1.38 -16.69
CA GLU A 16 21.33 2.34 -17.50
C GLU A 16 22.64 1.74 -18.02
N ILE A 17 23.43 1.10 -17.15
CA ILE A 17 24.65 0.35 -17.52
C ILE A 17 24.30 -0.73 -18.54
N PHE A 18 23.19 -1.44 -18.34
CA PHE A 18 22.79 -2.53 -19.23
C PHE A 18 22.37 -2.03 -20.62
N LYS A 19 21.62 -0.91 -20.69
CA LYS A 19 21.27 -0.25 -21.96
C LYS A 19 22.51 0.24 -22.72
N ARG A 20 23.57 0.62 -22.00
CA ARG A 20 24.81 1.13 -22.57
C ARG A 20 25.74 0.02 -23.06
N ASP A 21 25.93 -1.04 -22.27
CA ASP A 21 27.04 -1.99 -22.43
C ASP A 21 26.62 -3.34 -23.04
N VAL A 22 25.37 -3.79 -22.84
CA VAL A 22 24.88 -5.09 -23.33
C VAL A 22 24.01 -4.84 -24.55
N GLY A 23 24.66 -4.61 -25.70
CA GLY A 23 24.00 -4.15 -26.92
C GLY A 23 22.75 -4.95 -27.30
N LYS A 24 21.56 -4.34 -27.17
CA LYS A 24 20.23 -4.70 -27.73
C LYS A 24 19.77 -6.16 -27.68
N ASP A 25 20.54 -7.10 -27.10
CA ASP A 25 20.19 -8.51 -27.05
C ASP A 25 18.91 -8.68 -26.23
N PRO A 26 17.81 -9.10 -26.86
CA PRO A 26 16.52 -9.19 -26.20
C PRO A 26 16.54 -10.08 -24.95
N LEU A 27 17.39 -11.12 -24.94
CA LEU A 27 17.47 -12.08 -23.82
C LEU A 27 18.15 -11.48 -22.60
N SER A 28 19.20 -10.71 -22.79
CA SER A 28 19.87 -10.01 -21.71
C SER A 28 18.98 -8.92 -21.12
N VAL A 29 18.26 -8.15 -21.95
CA VAL A 29 17.24 -7.18 -21.50
C VAL A 29 16.13 -7.85 -20.70
N ALA A 30 15.73 -9.05 -21.10
CA ALA A 30 14.72 -9.85 -20.43
C ALA A 30 15.10 -10.22 -18.98
N HIS A 31 16.38 -10.51 -18.70
CA HIS A 31 16.82 -10.78 -17.33
C HIS A 31 16.73 -9.57 -16.41
N VAL A 32 17.04 -8.37 -16.93
CA VAL A 32 16.92 -7.13 -16.14
C VAL A 32 15.46 -6.78 -15.88
N ASP A 33 14.59 -6.89 -16.89
CA ASP A 33 13.16 -6.62 -16.72
C ASP A 33 12.51 -7.59 -15.71
N GLN A 34 12.96 -8.85 -15.64
CA GLN A 34 12.54 -9.80 -14.60
C GLN A 34 12.90 -9.30 -13.20
N THR A 35 14.15 -8.92 -12.97
CA THR A 35 14.61 -8.46 -11.64
C THR A 35 13.90 -7.17 -11.21
N VAL A 36 13.71 -6.24 -12.15
CA VAL A 36 12.96 -5.00 -11.89
C VAL A 36 11.49 -5.30 -11.58
N ALA A 37 10.85 -6.22 -12.30
CA ALA A 37 9.47 -6.61 -12.02
C ALA A 37 9.30 -7.28 -10.65
N ASN A 38 10.26 -8.13 -10.25
CA ASN A 38 10.26 -8.74 -8.92
C ASN A 38 10.35 -7.65 -7.84
N LEU A 39 11.24 -6.67 -7.99
CA LEU A 39 11.35 -5.55 -7.05
C LEU A 39 10.05 -4.75 -6.97
N LEU A 40 9.48 -4.38 -8.13
CA LEU A 40 8.26 -3.59 -8.20
C LEU A 40 7.11 -4.30 -7.47
N SER A 41 6.96 -5.61 -7.68
CA SER A 41 5.88 -6.39 -7.06
C SER A 41 6.12 -6.70 -5.59
N GLN A 42 7.31 -7.15 -5.19
CA GLN A 42 7.57 -7.68 -3.85
C GLN A 42 7.97 -6.61 -2.84
N ASN A 43 8.63 -5.54 -3.27
CA ASN A 43 9.25 -4.57 -2.35
C ASN A 43 8.63 -3.18 -2.44
N LEU A 44 7.95 -2.86 -3.54
CA LEU A 44 7.36 -1.54 -3.77
C LEU A 44 5.83 -1.58 -3.90
N ASN A 45 5.22 -2.78 -3.92
CA ASN A 45 3.78 -3.00 -4.15
C ASN A 45 3.23 -2.30 -5.41
N GLN A 46 4.09 -2.08 -6.40
CA GLN A 46 3.73 -1.50 -7.70
C GLN A 46 3.35 -2.64 -8.65
N HIS A 47 2.27 -3.36 -8.30
CA HIS A 47 1.85 -4.58 -8.98
C HIS A 47 1.54 -4.37 -10.47
N GLU A 48 0.87 -3.27 -10.84
CA GLU A 48 0.56 -2.94 -12.23
C GLU A 48 1.83 -2.67 -13.06
N ALA A 49 2.78 -1.92 -12.49
CA ALA A 49 4.06 -1.67 -13.13
C ALA A 49 4.89 -2.96 -13.30
N ALA A 50 4.84 -3.85 -12.30
CA ALA A 50 5.46 -5.18 -12.37
C ALA A 50 4.81 -6.04 -13.48
N LEU A 51 3.47 -6.06 -13.57
CA LEU A 51 2.75 -6.80 -14.61
C LEU A 51 3.11 -6.32 -16.02
N ASP A 52 3.22 -5.01 -16.23
CA ASP A 52 3.63 -4.47 -17.53
C ASP A 52 5.05 -4.90 -17.93
N LYS A 53 5.96 -5.01 -16.96
CA LYS A 53 7.31 -5.56 -17.17
C LYS A 53 7.28 -7.05 -17.47
N TYR A 54 6.56 -7.85 -16.68
CA TYR A 54 6.43 -9.29 -16.95
C TYR A 54 5.78 -9.59 -18.29
N ARG A 55 4.78 -8.81 -18.73
CA ARG A 55 4.15 -8.97 -20.06
C ARG A 55 5.14 -8.71 -21.20
N LYS A 56 5.95 -7.65 -21.10
CA LYS A 56 7.00 -7.35 -22.08
C LYS A 56 8.05 -8.46 -22.13
N LEU A 57 8.49 -8.91 -20.96
CA LEU A 57 9.41 -10.04 -20.80
C LEU A 57 8.88 -11.32 -21.41
N LEU A 58 7.63 -11.68 -21.12
CA LEU A 58 6.96 -12.84 -21.67
C LEU A 58 6.92 -12.77 -23.20
N GLY A 59 6.57 -11.61 -23.75
CA GLY A 59 6.59 -11.39 -25.20
C GLY A 59 7.96 -11.62 -25.84
N ILE A 60 9.05 -11.20 -25.19
CA ILE A 60 10.42 -11.46 -25.66
C ILE A 60 10.73 -12.96 -25.63
N LYS A 61 10.45 -13.64 -24.51
CA LYS A 61 10.73 -15.07 -24.34
C LYS A 61 9.95 -15.93 -25.33
N LEU A 62 8.66 -15.65 -25.53
CA LEU A 62 7.82 -16.37 -26.48
C LEU A 62 8.31 -16.20 -27.92
N ARG A 63 8.79 -15.01 -28.32
CA ARG A 63 9.34 -14.77 -29.66
C ARG A 63 10.67 -15.48 -29.91
N ASN A 64 11.54 -15.56 -28.90
CA ASN A 64 12.88 -16.13 -29.06
C ASN A 64 12.90 -17.65 -28.91
N PHE A 65 12.07 -18.21 -28.03
CA PHE A 65 12.11 -19.64 -27.71
C PHE A 65 10.86 -20.42 -28.13
N GLY A 66 9.79 -19.73 -28.54
CA GLY A 66 8.50 -20.34 -28.87
C GLY A 66 7.54 -20.45 -27.68
N SER A 67 6.26 -20.65 -27.99
CA SER A 67 5.15 -20.53 -27.04
C SER A 67 5.07 -21.61 -25.95
N ARG A 68 5.84 -22.69 -26.09
CA ARG A 68 5.87 -23.84 -25.18
C ARG A 68 7.21 -24.03 -24.48
N HIS A 69 8.11 -23.06 -24.61
CA HIS A 69 9.42 -23.19 -24.02
C HIS A 69 9.40 -22.93 -22.50
N ILE A 70 10.14 -23.74 -21.76
CA ILE A 70 10.21 -23.69 -20.28
C ILE A 70 10.61 -22.32 -19.74
N SER A 71 11.33 -21.51 -20.53
CA SER A 71 11.74 -20.15 -20.14
C SER A 71 10.56 -19.20 -19.85
N ALA A 72 9.37 -19.47 -20.41
CA ALA A 72 8.15 -18.69 -20.17
C ALA A 72 7.42 -19.08 -18.86
N VAL A 73 7.67 -20.29 -18.34
CA VAL A 73 6.97 -20.81 -17.15
C VAL A 73 7.20 -19.93 -15.93
N GLY A 74 8.46 -19.55 -15.65
CA GLY A 74 8.79 -18.68 -14.51
C GLY A 74 8.05 -17.35 -14.59
N THR A 75 8.08 -16.68 -15.74
CA THR A 75 7.40 -15.38 -15.91
C THR A 75 5.88 -15.50 -15.80
N LEU A 76 5.27 -16.61 -16.23
CA LEU A 76 3.84 -16.86 -16.04
C LEU A 76 3.49 -17.10 -14.56
N GLN A 77 4.35 -17.82 -13.82
CA GLN A 77 4.21 -18.01 -12.38
C GLN A 77 4.30 -16.67 -11.62
N ASP A 78 5.24 -15.80 -12.01
CA ASP A 78 5.38 -14.48 -11.39
C ASP A 78 4.16 -13.58 -11.67
N ILE A 79 3.63 -13.61 -12.90
CA ILE A 79 2.36 -12.92 -13.23
C ILE A 79 1.20 -13.44 -12.38
N ALA A 80 1.09 -14.76 -12.23
CA ALA A 80 0.05 -15.37 -11.40
C ALA A 80 0.17 -14.98 -9.92
N LEU A 81 1.41 -14.95 -9.39
CA LEU A 81 1.69 -14.51 -8.03
C LEU A 81 1.27 -13.05 -7.82
N VAL A 82 1.61 -12.16 -8.77
CA VAL A 82 1.19 -10.76 -8.68
C VAL A 82 -0.34 -10.62 -8.74
N HIS A 83 -1.03 -11.40 -9.56
CA HIS A 83 -2.50 -11.42 -9.56
C HIS A 83 -3.08 -11.92 -8.23
N GLN A 84 -2.48 -12.93 -7.61
CA GLN A 84 -2.88 -13.41 -6.29
C GLN A 84 -2.68 -12.32 -5.22
N GLN A 85 -1.56 -11.59 -5.26
CA GLN A 85 -1.32 -10.46 -4.36
C GLN A 85 -2.41 -9.39 -4.54
N ILE A 86 -2.70 -8.96 -5.78
CA ILE A 86 -3.76 -7.98 -6.06
C ILE A 86 -5.11 -8.42 -5.49
N ALA A 87 -5.47 -9.71 -5.63
CA ALA A 87 -6.71 -10.26 -5.09
C ALA A 87 -6.74 -10.20 -3.55
N SER A 88 -5.68 -10.65 -2.90
CA SER A 88 -5.52 -10.58 -1.43
C SER A 88 -5.65 -9.14 -0.91
N HIS A 89 -4.97 -8.18 -1.56
CA HIS A 89 -5.09 -6.76 -1.20
C HIS A 89 -6.52 -6.23 -1.42
N ALA A 90 -7.23 -6.73 -2.44
CA ALA A 90 -8.63 -6.37 -2.65
C ALA A 90 -9.54 -6.88 -1.51
N GLU A 91 -9.31 -8.10 -1.01
CA GLU A 91 -10.04 -8.66 0.12
C GLU A 91 -9.79 -7.85 1.40
N LEU A 92 -8.54 -7.49 1.69
CA LEU A 92 -8.20 -6.61 2.82
C LEU A 92 -8.88 -5.25 2.73
N ARG A 93 -8.90 -4.63 1.55
CA ARG A 93 -9.64 -3.37 1.31
C ARG A 93 -11.13 -3.51 1.59
N MET A 94 -11.74 -4.63 1.23
CA MET A 94 -13.16 -4.88 1.52
C MET A 94 -13.40 -5.03 3.02
N LEU A 95 -12.50 -5.72 3.73
CA LEU A 95 -12.59 -5.91 5.17
C LEU A 95 -12.46 -4.59 5.94
N VAL A 96 -11.52 -3.72 5.57
CA VAL A 96 -11.36 -2.37 6.14
C VAL A 96 -12.64 -1.55 5.95
N LYS A 97 -13.22 -1.55 4.74
CA LYS A 97 -14.48 -0.86 4.45
C LYS A 97 -15.64 -1.41 5.29
N ALA A 98 -15.70 -2.74 5.45
CA ALA A 98 -16.74 -3.37 6.26
C ALA A 98 -16.64 -2.94 7.72
N HIS A 99 -15.46 -2.98 8.33
CA HIS A 99 -15.25 -2.52 9.70
C HIS A 99 -15.57 -1.03 9.89
N ASN A 100 -15.18 -0.17 8.95
CA ASN A 100 -15.58 1.24 8.96
C ASN A 100 -17.11 1.43 8.96
N ASN A 101 -17.81 0.72 8.09
CA ASN A 101 -19.27 0.82 8.00
C ASN A 101 -19.96 0.27 9.25
N ILE A 102 -19.46 -0.84 9.80
CA ILE A 102 -19.95 -1.40 11.06
C ILE A 102 -19.77 -0.38 12.19
N ALA A 103 -18.61 0.29 12.27
CA ALA A 103 -18.36 1.31 13.27
C ALA A 103 -19.37 2.47 13.17
N ILE A 104 -19.59 3.01 11.96
CA ILE A 104 -20.57 4.08 11.71
C ILE A 104 -21.99 3.66 12.15
N ILE A 105 -22.40 2.42 11.86
CA ILE A 105 -23.71 1.90 12.28
C ILE A 105 -23.78 1.79 13.80
N LEU A 106 -22.73 1.29 14.45
CA LEU A 106 -22.68 1.16 15.91
C LEU A 106 -22.72 2.52 16.61
N GLU A 107 -22.06 3.54 16.05
CA GLU A 107 -22.14 4.92 16.51
C GLU A 107 -23.59 5.44 16.48
N GLN A 108 -24.33 5.19 15.39
CA GLN A 108 -25.74 5.59 15.28
C GLN A 108 -26.64 4.92 16.33
N THR A 109 -26.24 3.74 16.82
CA THR A 109 -26.94 3.02 17.90
C THR A 109 -26.43 3.37 19.30
N SER A 110 -25.58 4.40 19.42
CA SER A 110 -24.94 4.82 20.68
C SER A 110 -24.04 3.76 21.33
N ALA A 111 -23.63 2.73 20.58
CA ALA A 111 -22.73 1.68 21.04
C ALA A 111 -21.25 2.09 20.85
N VAL A 112 -20.85 3.17 21.52
CA VAL A 112 -19.56 3.86 21.30
C VAL A 112 -18.36 2.93 21.44
N ASP A 113 -18.31 2.10 22.49
CA ASP A 113 -17.18 1.19 22.70
C ASP A 113 -17.09 0.09 21.63
N ALA A 114 -18.24 -0.38 21.11
CA ALA A 114 -18.26 -1.36 20.02
C ALA A 114 -17.89 -0.73 18.67
N SER A 115 -18.29 0.54 18.46
CA SER A 115 -17.86 1.34 17.32
C SER A 115 -16.35 1.53 17.34
N LEU A 116 -15.78 1.89 18.49
CA LEU A 116 -14.34 2.07 18.65
C LEU A 116 -13.57 0.80 18.30
N LYS A 117 -13.97 -0.37 18.84
CA LYS A 117 -13.37 -1.67 18.49
C LYS A 117 -13.39 -1.97 16.99
N SER A 118 -14.44 -1.54 16.29
CA SER A 118 -14.53 -1.73 14.84
C SER A 118 -13.55 -0.81 14.08
N TYR A 119 -13.38 0.44 14.53
CA TYR A 119 -12.34 1.33 13.99
C TYR A 119 -10.92 0.83 14.30
N GLU A 120 -10.66 0.36 15.53
CA GLU A 120 -9.40 -0.25 15.94
C GLU A 120 -9.05 -1.42 15.02
N ARG A 121 -10.01 -2.29 14.71
CA ARG A 121 -9.78 -3.42 13.81
C ARG A 121 -9.47 -2.99 12.37
N ALA A 122 -10.17 -1.97 11.86
CA ALA A 122 -9.86 -1.40 10.55
C ALA A 122 -8.45 -0.77 10.53
N PHE A 123 -8.08 -0.09 11.61
CA PHE A 123 -6.78 0.53 11.79
C PHE A 123 -5.64 -0.50 11.86
N GLU A 124 -5.80 -1.59 12.62
CA GLU A 124 -4.82 -2.69 12.70
C GLU A 124 -4.55 -3.32 11.34
N ILE A 125 -5.60 -3.50 10.52
CA ILE A 125 -5.43 -4.04 9.17
C ILE A 125 -4.63 -3.03 8.33
N CYS A 126 -5.00 -1.75 8.35
CA CYS A 126 -4.29 -0.71 7.60
C CYS A 126 -2.83 -0.53 8.01
N SER A 127 -2.53 -0.57 9.31
CA SER A 127 -1.18 -0.36 9.86
C SER A 127 -0.31 -1.61 9.80
N GLY A 128 -0.91 -2.81 9.79
CA GLY A 128 -0.20 -4.09 9.70
C GLY A 128 0.13 -4.56 8.28
N THR A 129 -0.32 -3.86 7.23
CA THR A 129 0.01 -4.23 5.86
C THR A 129 1.29 -3.55 5.37
N ASP A 130 2.16 -4.32 4.72
CA ASP A 130 3.30 -3.80 3.95
C ASP A 130 2.88 -3.07 2.64
N ASP A 131 1.60 -2.69 2.46
CA ASP A 131 1.06 -1.98 1.28
C ASP A 131 0.85 -0.47 1.56
N PRO A 132 1.92 0.34 1.56
CA PRO A 132 1.83 1.78 1.78
C PRO A 132 1.15 2.51 0.59
N GLY A 133 0.88 1.83 -0.52
CA GLY A 133 0.41 2.47 -1.75
C GLY A 133 -1.09 2.74 -1.75
N ASN A 134 -1.91 1.86 -1.15
CA ASN A 134 -3.36 1.89 -1.36
C ASN A 134 -4.21 1.88 -0.09
N LEU A 135 -3.70 1.38 1.05
CA LEU A 135 -4.42 1.48 2.33
C LEU A 135 -4.15 2.82 3.07
N ASN A 136 -3.14 3.58 2.68
CA ASN A 136 -2.85 4.89 3.29
C ASN A 136 -4.03 5.87 3.21
N GLY A 137 -4.73 5.93 2.07
CA GLY A 137 -5.95 6.75 1.95
C GLY A 137 -7.12 6.23 2.78
N MET A 138 -7.21 4.91 2.98
CA MET A 138 -8.22 4.33 3.87
C MET A 138 -7.91 4.63 5.34
N LEU A 139 -6.64 4.52 5.73
CA LEU A 139 -6.17 4.80 7.08
C LEU A 139 -6.54 6.22 7.54
N GLU A 140 -6.33 7.22 6.68
CA GLU A 140 -6.73 8.60 6.97
C GLU A 140 -8.25 8.71 7.24
N ILE A 141 -9.07 8.03 6.43
CA ILE A 141 -10.53 8.00 6.62
C ILE A 141 -10.89 7.33 7.94
N ILE A 142 -10.27 6.18 8.27
CA ILE A 142 -10.50 5.48 9.53
C ILE A 142 -10.15 6.37 10.72
N LEU A 143 -8.97 6.99 10.72
CA LEU A 143 -8.50 7.84 11.81
C LEU A 143 -9.42 9.07 11.99
N ARG A 144 -9.80 9.73 10.90
CA ARG A 144 -10.74 10.87 10.96
C ARG A 144 -12.08 10.47 11.58
N ASN A 145 -12.65 9.34 11.15
CA ASN A 145 -13.93 8.89 11.67
C ASN A 145 -13.84 8.46 13.14
N MET A 146 -12.77 7.77 13.51
CA MET A 146 -12.49 7.33 14.88
C MET A 146 -12.30 8.50 15.83
N PHE A 147 -11.49 9.49 15.46
CA PHE A 147 -11.28 10.68 16.29
C PHE A 147 -12.55 11.52 16.40
N GLY A 148 -13.32 11.66 15.31
CA GLY A 148 -14.63 12.32 15.37
C GLY A 148 -15.60 11.63 16.34
N LEU A 149 -15.63 10.29 16.37
CA LEU A 149 -16.40 9.52 17.36
C LEU A 149 -15.94 9.86 18.79
N LEU A 150 -14.62 9.83 19.04
CA LEU A 150 -14.07 10.07 20.38
C LEU A 150 -14.34 11.50 20.86
N GLN A 151 -14.16 12.50 20.00
CA GLN A 151 -14.45 13.91 20.31
C GLN A 151 -15.93 14.11 20.67
N ARG A 152 -16.85 13.61 19.83
CA ARG A 152 -18.31 13.71 20.07
C ARG A 152 -18.74 13.08 21.38
N ASN A 153 -17.99 12.09 21.87
CA ASN A 153 -18.27 11.37 23.11
C ASN A 153 -17.37 11.78 24.28
N GLY A 154 -16.60 12.86 24.16
CA GLY A 154 -15.75 13.39 25.23
C GLY A 154 -14.60 12.46 25.67
N ARG A 155 -14.21 11.49 24.83
CA ARG A 155 -13.19 10.48 25.12
C ARG A 155 -11.78 10.99 24.75
N MET A 156 -11.40 12.16 25.24
CA MET A 156 -10.13 12.81 24.87
C MET A 156 -8.91 11.98 25.32
N ASP A 157 -8.97 11.31 26.48
CA ASP A 157 -7.90 10.44 26.97
C ASP A 157 -7.53 9.33 25.97
N ALA A 158 -8.53 8.79 25.26
CA ALA A 158 -8.32 7.76 24.24
C ALA A 158 -7.66 8.33 22.97
N ILE A 159 -7.94 9.59 22.63
CA ILE A 159 -7.29 10.29 21.51
C ILE A 159 -5.81 10.48 21.84
N ASP A 160 -5.50 10.94 23.05
CA ASP A 160 -4.11 11.16 23.49
C ASP A 160 -3.32 9.86 23.55
N GLN A 161 -3.94 8.78 24.05
CA GLN A 161 -3.33 7.45 24.04
C GLN A 161 -3.00 7.01 22.60
N PHE A 162 -3.98 7.08 21.68
CA PHE A 162 -3.76 6.74 20.27
C PHE A 162 -2.68 7.60 19.61
N ALA A 163 -2.68 8.90 19.88
CA ALA A 163 -1.69 9.83 19.35
C ALA A 163 -0.27 9.43 19.78
N SER A 164 -0.09 9.05 21.04
CA SER A 164 1.20 8.68 21.63
C SER A 164 1.73 7.34 21.10
N GLU A 165 0.87 6.35 20.93
CA GLU A 165 1.23 5.04 20.36
C GLU A 165 1.57 5.14 18.87
N TYR A 166 0.95 6.09 18.15
CA TYR A 166 1.15 6.21 16.70
C TYR A 166 2.30 7.15 16.31
N THR A 167 2.53 8.23 17.05
CA THR A 167 3.69 9.13 16.81
C THR A 167 5.03 8.46 17.09
N SER A 168 5.06 7.43 17.95
CA SER A 168 6.25 6.66 18.25
C SER A 168 6.60 5.59 17.20
N ASN A 169 5.62 5.13 16.40
CA ASN A 169 5.81 3.96 15.54
C ASN A 169 6.20 4.26 14.09
N GLU A 170 5.80 5.37 13.46
CA GLU A 170 6.32 5.75 12.13
C GLU A 170 6.02 7.22 11.75
N MET A 171 7.07 8.04 11.63
CA MET A 171 6.96 9.45 11.20
C MET A 171 6.43 9.57 9.76
N ARG A 172 5.13 9.84 9.62
CA ARG A 172 4.57 10.79 8.63
C ARG A 172 3.07 11.09 8.82
N GLN A 173 2.61 11.39 10.04
CA GLN A 173 1.20 11.79 10.28
C GLN A 173 0.98 13.01 11.19
N ALA A 174 2.03 13.79 11.47
CA ALA A 174 1.87 15.09 12.14
C ALA A 174 0.96 16.05 11.36
N GLU A 175 0.83 15.89 10.04
CA GLU A 175 -0.07 16.69 9.20
C GLU A 175 -1.55 16.33 9.38
N ILE A 176 -1.90 15.06 9.65
CA ILE A 176 -3.29 14.64 9.88
C ILE A 176 -3.79 15.20 11.23
N PHE A 177 -2.95 15.15 12.26
CA PHE A 177 -3.25 15.77 13.55
C PHE A 177 -3.36 17.30 13.46
N ALA A 178 -2.47 17.96 12.71
CA ALA A 178 -2.48 19.42 12.53
C ALA A 178 -3.67 19.91 11.70
N THR A 179 -4.08 19.18 10.67
CA THR A 179 -5.23 19.55 9.81
C THR A 179 -6.57 19.30 10.49
N LEU A 180 -6.71 18.23 11.28
CA LEU A 180 -7.92 17.98 12.06
C LEU A 180 -8.08 18.95 13.24
N GLY A 181 -6.98 19.36 13.89
CA GLY A 181 -7.00 20.38 14.95
C GLY A 181 -7.25 21.81 14.43
N ALA A 182 -6.80 22.15 13.21
CA ALA A 182 -6.96 23.48 12.64
C ALA A 182 -8.39 23.77 12.15
N ALA A 183 -9.11 22.75 11.66
CA ALA A 183 -10.48 22.90 11.13
C ALA A 183 -11.51 23.37 12.17
N GLU A 184 -11.27 23.19 13.47
CA GLU A 184 -12.17 23.63 14.55
C GLU A 184 -11.89 25.07 15.04
N SER A 185 -10.77 25.68 14.64
CA SER A 185 -10.42 27.05 15.02
C SER A 185 -11.03 28.14 14.12
N SER A 186 -11.68 27.78 13.00
CA SER A 186 -12.20 28.74 12.01
C SER A 186 -13.73 28.89 11.98
N THR A 187 -14.47 28.29 12.92
CA THR A 187 -15.93 28.42 12.99
C THR A 187 -16.41 28.76 14.39
N VAL A 188 -16.01 29.93 14.89
CA VAL A 188 -16.80 30.67 15.88
C VAL A 188 -17.05 32.07 15.30
N PRO A 189 -18.24 32.35 14.73
CA PRO A 189 -18.62 33.72 14.44
C PRO A 189 -18.86 34.44 15.77
N GLN A 190 -18.29 35.64 15.91
CA GLN A 190 -18.64 36.59 16.99
C GLN A 190 -20.09 37.06 16.88
#